data_AF-A0A935L725-F1
#
_entry.id   AF-A0A935L725-F1
#
_cell.length_a   1.000
_cell.length_b   1.000
_cell.length_c   1.000
_cell.angle_alpha   90.00
_cell.angle_beta   90.00
_cell.angle_gamma   90.00
#
_symmetry.space_group_name_H-M   'P 1'
#
loop_
_entity.id
_entity.type
_entity.pdbx_description
1 polymer ?
#
loop_
_entity_poly.entity_id
_entity_poly.type
_entity_poly.pdbx_seq_one_letter_code
_entity_poly.pdbx_strand_id
1 'polypeptide(L)'
;MHMSNGRKVERYTYRRWTSPRSTPRRASFATLHYERVTESEDENSAQLWLARDRFNLAVRVVFEDTRGLKLEQTLVKLTTR
;
A
#
# COMPACT_ATOMS: atom_id res chain seq x y z
N MET A 1 -23.67 -1.05 -2.92
CA MET A 1 -22.66 -1.97 -2.35
C MET A 1 -22.16 -2.86 -3.48
N HIS A 2 -20.87 -2.81 -3.84
CA HIS A 2 -20.36 -3.59 -4.98
C HIS A 2 -19.92 -4.96 -4.48
N MET A 3 -20.64 -6.00 -4.90
CA MET A 3 -20.36 -7.39 -4.54
C MET A 3 -19.63 -8.07 -5.69
N SER A 4 -18.57 -8.82 -5.40
CA SER A 4 -17.96 -9.77 -6.34
C SER A 4 -17.94 -11.13 -5.65
N ASN A 5 -18.67 -12.10 -6.21
CA ASN A 5 -18.76 -13.48 -5.69
C ASN A 5 -19.12 -13.57 -4.19
N GLY A 6 -20.06 -12.75 -3.72
CA GLY A 6 -20.49 -12.76 -2.31
C GLY A 6 -19.53 -12.07 -1.33
N ARG A 7 -18.37 -11.57 -1.79
CA ARG A 7 -17.45 -10.79 -0.96
C ARG A 7 -17.72 -9.29 -1.09
N LYS A 8 -17.73 -8.62 0.05
CA LYS A 8 -17.75 -7.15 0.15
C LYS A 8 -16.47 -6.62 -0.50
N VAL A 9 -16.62 -5.88 -1.60
CA VAL A 9 -15.51 -5.17 -2.22
C VAL A 9 -15.63 -3.71 -1.83
N GLU A 10 -14.62 -3.19 -1.15
CA GLU A 10 -14.50 -1.78 -0.83
C GLU A 10 -13.55 -1.11 -1.82
N ARG A 11 -13.87 0.13 -2.21
CA ARG A 11 -13.01 0.96 -3.06
C ARG A 11 -12.41 2.04 -2.18
N TYR A 12 -11.12 2.26 -2.34
CA TYR A 12 -10.39 3.27 -1.60
C TYR A 12 -9.65 4.19 -2.55
N THR A 13 -9.55 5.47 -2.16
CA THR A 13 -8.78 6.47 -2.89
C THR A 13 -7.39 6.59 -2.26
N TYR A 14 -6.37 6.68 -3.10
CA TYR A 14 -4.98 6.83 -2.66
C TYR A 14 -4.38 8.11 -3.23
N ARG A 15 -3.69 8.87 -2.39
CA ARG A 15 -2.92 10.06 -2.80
C ARG A 15 -1.45 9.71 -2.90
N ARG A 16 -0.78 10.18 -3.96
CA ARG A 16 0.67 10.01 -4.10
C ARG A 16 1.38 10.95 -3.13
N TRP A 17 2.31 10.42 -2.35
CA TRP A 17 3.19 11.19 -1.50
C TRP A 17 4.42 11.64 -2.28
N THR A 18 4.69 12.95 -2.31
CA THR A 18 5.74 13.56 -3.13
C THR A 18 7.03 13.88 -2.36
N SER A 19 7.01 13.80 -1.02
CA SER A 19 8.20 14.03 -0.20
C SER A 19 9.08 12.75 -0.14
N PRO A 20 10.41 12.85 -0.23
CA PRO A 20 11.30 11.70 -0.28
C PRO A 20 11.34 10.97 1.07
N ARG A 21 10.43 10.01 1.26
CA ARG A 21 10.59 8.99 2.30
C ARG A 21 11.44 7.89 1.71
N SER A 22 12.59 7.63 2.36
CA SER A 22 13.58 6.63 1.96
C SER A 22 12.90 5.34 1.50
N THR A 23 13.19 4.92 0.27
CA THR A 23 12.89 3.58 -0.23
C THR A 23 13.37 2.56 0.79
N PRO A 24 12.61 1.46 1.03
CA PRO A 24 13.10 0.39 1.88
C PRO A 24 14.45 -0.09 1.35
N ARG A 25 15.50 -0.01 2.18
CA ARG A 25 16.92 -0.29 1.86
C ARG A 25 17.22 -1.62 1.15
N ARG A 26 16.22 -2.51 1.03
CA ARG A 26 16.34 -3.87 0.48
C ARG A 26 15.71 -4.04 -0.90
N ALA A 27 15.03 -3.04 -1.43
CA ALA A 27 14.35 -3.12 -2.72
C ALA A 27 15.11 -2.29 -3.76
N SER A 28 15.73 -2.94 -4.74
CA SER A 28 16.37 -2.31 -5.92
C SER A 28 15.35 -1.66 -6.89
N PHE A 29 14.12 -1.40 -6.44
CA PHE A 29 13.04 -0.89 -7.26
C PHE A 29 12.88 0.61 -7.03
N ALA A 30 12.72 1.38 -8.12
CA ALA A 30 12.18 2.73 -8.03
C ALA A 30 10.72 2.64 -7.61
N THR A 31 10.38 3.15 -6.42
CA THR A 31 9.01 3.07 -5.88
C THR A 31 8.32 4.41 -5.82
N LEU A 32 7.00 4.39 -6.03
CA LEU A 32 6.09 5.48 -5.71
C LEU A 32 5.39 5.18 -4.38
N HIS A 33 5.33 6.17 -3.48
CA HIS A 33 4.64 6.06 -2.20
C HIS A 33 3.23 6.64 -2.32
N TYR A 34 2.25 5.92 -1.80
CA TYR A 34 0.86 6.35 -1.72
C TYR A 34 0.31 6.16 -0.31
N GLU A 35 -0.56 7.07 0.10
CA GLU A 35 -1.32 6.96 1.33
C GLU A 35 -2.80 6.88 1.00
N ARG A 36 -3.54 6.02 1.70
CA ARG A 36 -5.00 6.02 1.63
C ARG A 36 -5.51 7.36 2.11
N VAL A 37 -6.44 7.95 1.36
CA VAL A 37 -7.24 9.08 1.81
C VAL A 37 -8.29 8.54 2.77
N THR A 38 -8.27 9.03 4.00
CA THR A 38 -9.28 8.76 5.03
C THR A 38 -10.14 10.00 5.21
N GLU A 39 -11.45 9.82 5.41
CA GLU A 39 -12.39 10.93 5.63
C GLU A 39 -12.69 11.15 7.12
N SER A 40 -12.37 10.17 7.97
CA SER A 40 -12.44 10.29 9.44
C SER A 40 -11.26 9.61 10.15
N GLU A 41 -11.12 9.87 11.45
CA GLU A 41 -10.14 9.21 12.32
C GLU A 41 -10.52 7.76 12.66
N ASP A 42 -11.78 7.37 12.41
CA ASP A 42 -12.30 6.01 12.61
C ASP A 42 -12.02 5.07 11.41
N GLU A 43 -11.26 5.54 10.43
CA GLU A 43 -10.85 4.74 9.28
C GLU A 43 -9.43 4.18 9.42
N ASN A 44 -9.28 2.91 9.08
CA ASN A 44 -7.96 2.30 8.97
C ASN A 44 -7.13 3.01 7.89
N SER A 45 -5.89 3.35 8.22
CA SER A 45 -4.95 3.94 7.28
C SER A 45 -4.16 2.85 6.55
N ALA A 46 -3.69 3.19 5.35
CA ALA A 46 -2.83 2.30 4.57
C ALA A 46 -1.77 3.10 3.82
N GLN A 47 -0.55 2.58 3.76
CA GLN A 47 0.55 3.12 3.00
C GLN A 47 1.07 2.06 2.02
N LEU A 48 1.30 2.46 0.77
CA LEU A 48 1.71 1.58 -0.32
C LEU A 48 2.98 2.09 -0.98
N TRP A 49 3.95 1.21 -1.18
CA TRP A 49 5.12 1.45 -2.03
C TRP A 49 5.02 0.54 -3.24
N LEU A 50 4.79 1.13 -4.41
CA LEU A 50 4.60 0.42 -5.67
C LEU A 50 5.80 0.63 -6.58
N ALA A 51 6.33 -0.44 -7.15
CA ALA A 51 7.43 -0.37 -8.13
C ALA A 51 6.92 0.22 -9.44
N ARG A 52 7.43 1.40 -9.81
CA ARG A 52 7.02 2.15 -11.02
C ARG A 52 7.19 1.32 -12.29
N ASP A 53 8.34 0.65 -12.40
CA ASP A 53 8.77 -0.01 -13.63
C ASP A 53 8.40 -1.51 -13.67
N ARG A 54 7.55 -1.97 -12.74
CA ARG A 54 7.13 -3.37 -12.60
C ARG A 54 5.62 -3.49 -12.41
N PHE A 55 4.84 -2.87 -13.30
CA PHE A 55 3.37 -2.92 -13.29
C PHE A 55 2.74 -2.57 -11.93
N ASN A 56 3.32 -1.60 -11.22
CA ASN A 56 2.91 -1.21 -9.86
C ASN A 56 2.95 -2.36 -8.84
N LEU A 57 3.91 -3.29 -8.98
CA LEU A 57 4.13 -4.36 -8.00
C LEU A 57 4.28 -3.77 -6.60
N ALA A 58 3.51 -4.28 -5.65
CA ALA A 58 3.61 -3.88 -4.25
C ALA A 58 4.94 -4.36 -3.64
N VAL A 59 5.83 -3.43 -3.33
CA VAL A 59 7.13 -3.68 -2.70
C VAL A 59 7.02 -3.62 -1.19
N ARG A 60 6.15 -2.74 -0.68
CA ARG A 60 5.82 -2.63 0.74
C ARG A 60 4.38 -2.18 0.89
N VAL A 61 3.69 -2.75 1.87
CA VAL A 61 2.35 -2.35 2.28
C VAL A 61 2.33 -2.25 3.79
N VAL A 62 1.77 -1.17 4.31
CA VAL A 62 1.56 -0.96 5.75
C VAL A 62 0.09 -0.68 5.96
N PHE A 63 -0.56 -1.45 6.83
CA PHE A 63 -1.90 -1.18 7.32
C PHE A 63 -1.80 -0.79 8.79
N GLU A 64 -2.55 0.22 9.19
CA GLU A 64 -2.68 0.62 10.57
C GLU A 64 -4.17 0.79 10.88
N ASP A 65 -4.65 0.06 11.88
CA ASP A 65 -6.02 0.21 12.35
C ASP A 65 -6.16 1.39 13.32
N THR A 66 -7.40 1.76 13.62
CA THR A 66 -7.71 2.86 14.54
C THR A 66 -7.28 2.61 15.98
N ARG A 67 -6.87 1.38 16.32
CA ARG A 67 -6.37 0.98 17.64
C ARG A 67 -4.84 0.97 17.70
N GLY A 68 -4.17 1.38 16.62
CA GLY A 68 -2.71 1.43 16.51
C GLY A 68 -2.05 0.09 16.18
N LEU A 69 -2.82 -0.95 15.83
CA LEU A 69 -2.24 -2.21 15.35
C LEU A 69 -1.69 -2.00 13.94
N LYS A 70 -0.42 -2.32 13.76
CA LYS A 70 0.29 -2.16 12.50
C LYS A 70 0.68 -3.50 11.89
N LEU A 71 0.19 -3.74 10.67
CA LEU A 71 0.63 -4.87 9.84
C LEU A 71 1.52 -4.34 8.72
N GLU A 72 2.73 -4.89 8.60
CA GLU A 72 3.66 -4.54 7.54
C GLU A 72 4.01 -5.76 6.70
N GLN A 73 3.90 -5.62 5.37
CA GLN A 73 4.33 -6.60 4.40
C GLN A 73 5.41 -5.97 3.52
N THR A 74 6.52 -6.69 3.33
CA THR A 74 7.61 -6.26 2.46
C THR A 74 7.99 -7.40 1.53
N LEU A 75 8.18 -7.08 0.24
CA LEU A 75 8.65 -8.02 -0.76
C LEU A 75 10.09 -8.45 -0.43
N VAL A 76 10.26 -9.74 -0.16
CA VAL A 76 11.59 -10.32 0.17
C VAL A 76 12.30 -10.84 -1.06
N LYS A 77 11.57 -11.47 -1.99
CA LYS A 77 12.11 -12.04 -3.23
C LYS A 77 11.04 -12.03 -4.32
N LEU A 78 11.43 -11.64 -5.52
CA LEU A 78 10.63 -11.78 -6.74
C LEU A 78 11.36 -12.74 -7.68
N THR A 79 10.64 -13.70 -8.25
CA THR A 79 11.17 -14.62 -9.26
C THR A 79 10.13 -14.75 -10.36
N THR A 80 10.51 -14.38 -11.57
CA THR A 80 9.68 -14.52 -12.78
C THR A 80 10.19 -15.71 -13.57
N ARG A 81 9.28 -16.46 -14.19
CA ARG A 81 9.61 -17.54 -15.13
C ARG A 81 9.95 -16.97 -16.50
#